data_AF-A0A1G3ABA9-F1
#
_entry.id   AF-A0A1G3ABA9-F1
#
_cell.length_a   1.000
_cell.length_b   1.000
_cell.length_c   1.000
_cell.angle_alpha   90.00
_cell.angle_beta   90.00
_cell.angle_gamma   90.00
#
_symmetry.space_group_name_H-M   'P 1'
#
loop_
_entity.id
_entity.type
_entity.pdbx_description
1 polymer ?
#
loop_
_entity_poly.entity_id
_entity_poly.type
_entity_poly.pdbx_seq_one_letter_code
_entity_poly.pdbx_strand_id
1 'polypeptide(L)'
;MREALTFALDVGHNRQKWTDRAGGLKGYDAWIRAMEAGVAGRFGLGYNAAVWAESRRFAVEFLKEAQERLDNRLEPLFDAALGYYKMVARNLKVVSDTYPFKDCDDESVRMAGPADDRAREAMEALKRARDIEAAGLNILARLIEKIPAS
;
A
#
# COMPACT_ATOMS: atom_id res chain seq x y z
N MET A 1 -4.20 2.41 -21.19
CA MET A 1 -4.77 1.83 -19.96
C MET A 1 -4.08 0.53 -19.54
N ARG A 2 -3.97 -0.47 -20.44
CA ARG A 2 -3.26 -1.74 -20.17
C ARG A 2 -1.84 -1.54 -19.63
N GLU A 3 -1.06 -0.66 -20.25
CA GLU A 3 0.30 -0.34 -19.83
C GLU A 3 0.36 0.26 -18.42
N ALA A 4 -0.53 1.21 -18.10
CA ALA A 4 -0.62 1.83 -16.78
C ALA A 4 -0.97 0.80 -15.68
N LEU A 5 -1.87 -0.14 -15.97
CA LEU A 5 -2.20 -1.23 -15.05
C LEU A 5 -1.05 -2.23 -14.90
N THR A 6 -0.35 -2.54 -15.99
CA THR A 6 0.85 -3.40 -15.98
C THR A 6 1.95 -2.77 -15.15
N PHE A 7 2.17 -1.47 -15.33
CA PHE A 7 3.08 -0.68 -14.53
C PHE A 7 2.72 -0.74 -13.03
N ALA A 8 1.45 -0.51 -12.68
CA ALA A 8 0.99 -0.59 -11.30
C ALA A 8 1.20 -1.99 -10.71
N LEU A 9 0.94 -3.05 -11.47
CA LEU A 9 1.19 -4.44 -11.06
C LEU A 9 2.67 -4.68 -10.77
N ASP A 10 3.55 -4.23 -11.65
CA ASP A 10 5.00 -4.44 -11.49
C ASP A 10 5.57 -3.63 -10.33
N VAL A 11 5.12 -2.39 -10.14
CA VAL A 11 5.47 -1.56 -8.96
C VAL A 11 4.95 -2.22 -7.68
N GLY A 12 3.71 -2.72 -7.67
CA GLY A 12 3.11 -3.41 -6.53
C GLY A 12 3.87 -4.68 -6.12
N HIS A 13 4.42 -5.42 -7.08
CA HIS A 13 5.30 -6.56 -6.81
C HIS A 13 6.77 -6.19 -6.58
N ASN A 14 7.14 -4.91 -6.69
CA ASN A 14 8.52 -4.44 -6.66
C ASN A 14 9.41 -5.13 -7.71
N ARG A 15 8.88 -5.32 -8.92
CA ARG A 15 9.60 -5.87 -10.09
C ARG A 15 10.38 -4.81 -10.83
N GLN A 16 9.94 -3.56 -10.77
CA GLN A 16 10.72 -2.44 -11.26
C GLN A 16 11.54 -1.82 -10.13
N LYS A 17 12.85 -1.66 -10.35
CA LYS A 17 13.75 -0.96 -9.42
C LYS A 17 13.94 0.48 -9.87
N TRP A 18 13.30 1.39 -9.15
CA TRP A 18 13.37 2.85 -9.36
C TRP A 18 14.31 3.51 -8.37
N THR A 19 14.55 2.82 -7.26
CA THR A 19 15.44 3.21 -6.17
C THR A 19 16.04 1.94 -5.59
N ASP A 20 17.09 2.08 -4.77
CA ASP A 20 17.64 0.96 -4.00
C ASP A 20 16.74 0.52 -2.84
N ARG A 21 15.65 1.25 -2.59
CA ARG A 21 14.67 0.97 -1.52
C ARG A 21 13.59 0.02 -2.02
N ALA A 22 13.08 -0.82 -1.11
CA ALA A 22 11.95 -1.70 -1.38
C ALA A 22 10.63 -0.91 -1.42
N GLY A 23 9.86 -1.10 -2.47
CA GLY A 23 8.46 -0.69 -2.61
C GLY A 23 7.51 -1.90 -2.65
N GLY A 24 6.23 -1.64 -2.94
CA GLY A 24 5.22 -2.69 -3.10
C GLY A 24 5.16 -3.67 -1.91
N LEU A 25 4.87 -4.94 -2.19
CA LEU A 25 4.82 -6.01 -1.17
C LEU A 25 6.12 -6.13 -0.36
N LYS A 26 7.29 -5.95 -1.00
CA LYS A 26 8.59 -6.02 -0.32
C LYS A 26 8.80 -4.84 0.64
N GLY A 27 8.21 -3.67 0.34
CA GLY A 27 8.27 -2.51 1.21
C GLY A 27 7.46 -2.72 2.48
N TYR A 28 6.31 -3.40 2.42
CA TYR A 28 5.59 -3.83 3.62
C TYR A 28 6.47 -4.71 4.52
N ASP A 29 7.10 -5.74 3.96
CA ASP A 29 7.94 -6.65 4.73
C ASP A 29 9.14 -5.92 5.36
N ALA A 30 9.80 -5.03 4.61
CA ALA A 30 10.90 -4.23 5.12
C ALA A 30 10.46 -3.31 6.26
N TRP A 31 9.29 -2.69 6.13
CA TRP A 31 8.73 -1.80 7.13
C TRP A 31 8.34 -2.55 8.41
N ILE A 32 7.62 -3.68 8.29
CA ILE A 32 7.26 -4.54 9.42
C ILE A 32 8.52 -4.98 10.16
N ARG A 33 9.55 -5.49 9.47
CA ARG A 33 10.81 -5.90 10.10
C ARG A 33 11.52 -4.77 10.84
N ALA A 34 11.51 -3.55 10.28
CA ALA A 34 12.13 -2.40 10.93
C ALA A 34 11.40 -2.01 12.22
N MET A 35 10.07 -2.14 12.24
CA MET A 35 9.25 -1.93 13.44
C MET A 35 9.48 -3.04 14.48
N GLU A 36 9.52 -4.30 14.06
CA GLU A 36 9.79 -5.46 14.93
C GLU A 36 11.18 -5.36 15.60
N ALA A 37 12.18 -4.89 14.86
CA ALA A 37 13.54 -4.71 15.37
C ALA A 37 13.72 -3.42 16.20
N GLY A 38 12.71 -2.55 16.29
CA GLY A 38 12.81 -1.28 17.02
C GLY A 38 13.77 -0.27 16.39
N VAL A 39 14.09 -0.41 15.09
CA VAL A 39 15.04 0.46 14.37
C VAL A 39 14.35 1.45 13.44
N ALA A 40 13.02 1.42 13.37
CA ALA A 40 12.24 2.36 12.58
C ALA A 40 12.26 3.76 13.22
N GLY A 41 12.93 4.70 12.57
CA GLY A 41 12.96 6.10 13.01
C GLY A 41 11.59 6.77 12.90
N ARG A 42 11.26 7.62 13.88
CA ARG A 42 9.93 8.26 14.01
C ARG A 42 9.53 9.08 12.77
N PHE A 43 10.45 9.90 12.26
CA PHE A 43 10.25 10.64 11.02
C PHE A 43 9.90 9.71 9.85
N GLY A 44 10.69 8.65 9.68
CA GLY A 44 10.48 7.67 8.61
C GLY A 44 9.14 6.95 8.72
N LEU A 45 8.71 6.59 9.95
CA LEU A 45 7.39 5.98 10.19
C LEU A 45 6.25 6.91 9.78
N GLY A 46 6.25 8.15 10.27
CA GLY A 46 5.19 9.10 9.98
C GLY A 46 5.12 9.45 8.50
N TYR A 47 6.27 9.70 7.88
CA TYR A 47 6.35 10.00 6.45
C TYR A 47 5.85 8.83 5.60
N ASN A 48 6.37 7.62 5.83
CA ASN A 48 5.96 6.44 5.08
C ASN A 48 4.47 6.15 5.26
N ALA A 49 3.94 6.29 6.47
CA ALA A 49 2.53 6.06 6.74
C ALA A 49 1.62 7.01 5.98
N ALA A 50 1.94 8.32 5.97
CA ALA A 50 1.17 9.30 5.23
C ALA A 50 1.22 9.03 3.71
N VAL A 51 2.42 8.84 3.17
CA VAL A 51 2.63 8.64 1.72
C VAL A 51 1.96 7.36 1.24
N TRP A 52 2.09 6.25 1.97
CA TRP A 52 1.50 4.98 1.56
C TRP A 52 -0.02 5.02 1.66
N ALA A 53 -0.59 5.58 2.73
CA ALA A 53 -2.02 5.74 2.88
C ALA A 53 -2.63 6.58 1.74
N GLU A 54 -2.00 7.72 1.42
CA GLU A 54 -2.43 8.56 0.31
C GLU A 54 -2.29 7.85 -1.05
N SER A 55 -1.16 7.18 -1.28
CA SER A 55 -0.91 6.45 -2.53
C SER A 55 -1.99 5.38 -2.79
N ARG A 56 -2.38 4.62 -1.76
CA ARG A 56 -3.43 3.60 -1.92
C ARG A 56 -4.83 4.19 -2.03
N ARG A 57 -5.07 5.38 -1.46
CA ARG A 57 -6.29 6.14 -1.74
C ARG A 57 -6.36 6.55 -3.21
N PHE A 58 -5.27 7.06 -3.77
CA PHE A 58 -5.23 7.41 -5.20
C PHE A 58 -5.31 6.19 -6.11
N ALA A 59 -4.80 5.03 -5.70
CA ALA A 59 -5.01 3.78 -6.45
C ALA A 59 -6.51 3.43 -6.59
N VAL A 60 -7.32 3.69 -5.56
CA VAL A 60 -8.78 3.51 -5.63
C VAL A 60 -9.39 4.46 -6.67
N GLU A 61 -9.01 5.74 -6.66
CA GLU A 61 -9.54 6.71 -7.63
C GLU A 61 -9.10 6.38 -9.07
N PHE A 62 -7.84 5.98 -9.26
CA PHE A 62 -7.34 5.51 -10.54
C PHE A 62 -8.15 4.32 -11.09
N LEU A 63 -8.48 3.34 -10.23
CA LEU A 63 -9.26 2.17 -10.64
C LEU A 63 -10.70 2.52 -11.01
N LYS A 64 -11.33 3.49 -10.34
CA LYS A 64 -12.66 4.00 -10.73
C LYS A 64 -12.62 4.64 -12.11
N GLU A 65 -11.68 5.56 -12.32
CA GLU A 65 -11.50 6.24 -13.61
C GLU A 65 -11.17 5.25 -14.73
N ALA A 66 -10.40 4.20 -14.43
CA ALA A 66 -10.10 3.13 -15.38
C ALA A 66 -11.35 2.30 -15.72
N GLN A 67 -12.19 1.98 -14.74
CA GLN A 67 -13.46 1.27 -14.92
C GLN A 67 -14.41 2.07 -15.83
N GLU A 68 -14.54 3.38 -15.62
CA GLU A 68 -15.40 4.27 -16.41
C GLU A 68 -14.98 4.36 -17.89
N ARG A 69 -13.69 4.14 -18.18
CA ARG A 69 -13.12 4.26 -19.54
C ARG A 69 -13.05 2.95 -20.31
N LEU A 70 -13.20 1.82 -19.64
CA LEU A 70 -13.02 0.50 -20.24
C LEU A 70 -14.35 -0.23 -20.42
N ASP A 71 -14.30 -1.32 -21.19
CA ASP A 71 -15.44 -2.17 -21.49
C ASP A 71 -16.13 -2.67 -20.20
N ASN A 72 -17.46 -2.53 -20.16
CA ASN A 72 -18.28 -2.92 -19.01
C ASN A 72 -18.18 -4.42 -18.67
N ARG A 73 -17.74 -5.27 -19.60
CA ARG A 73 -17.49 -6.70 -19.32
C ARG A 73 -16.36 -6.91 -18.31
N LEU A 74 -15.53 -5.90 -18.05
CA LEU A 74 -14.47 -5.93 -17.03
C LEU A 74 -14.95 -5.46 -15.65
N GLU A 75 -16.19 -4.96 -15.53
CA GLU A 75 -16.77 -4.39 -14.31
C GLU A 75 -16.60 -5.31 -13.08
N PRO A 76 -16.87 -6.64 -13.15
CA PRO A 76 -16.67 -7.50 -11.97
C PRO A 76 -15.22 -7.59 -11.49
N LEU A 77 -14.24 -7.47 -12.39
CA LEU A 77 -12.82 -7.46 -12.03
C LEU A 77 -12.40 -6.11 -11.45
N PHE A 78 -12.95 -5.01 -11.97
CA PHE A 78 -12.74 -3.68 -11.40
C PHE A 78 -13.34 -3.58 -10.00
N ASP A 79 -14.56 -4.05 -9.79
CA ASP A 79 -15.23 -4.04 -8.48
C ASP A 79 -14.43 -4.83 -7.44
N ALA A 80 -13.92 -6.01 -7.84
CA ALA A 80 -13.05 -6.81 -6.98
C ALA A 80 -11.75 -6.06 -6.64
N ALA A 81 -11.06 -5.49 -7.64
CA ALA A 81 -9.83 -4.73 -7.40
C ALA A 81 -10.08 -3.50 -6.51
N LEU A 82 -11.15 -2.75 -6.76
CA LEU A 82 -11.58 -1.62 -5.95
C LEU A 82 -11.87 -2.04 -4.50
N GLY A 83 -12.52 -3.18 -4.30
CA GLY A 83 -12.77 -3.76 -2.98
C GLY A 83 -11.47 -3.97 -2.19
N TYR A 84 -10.49 -4.63 -2.81
CA TYR A 84 -9.18 -4.86 -2.21
C TYR A 84 -8.47 -3.54 -1.90
N TYR A 85 -8.31 -2.63 -2.87
CA TYR A 85 -7.57 -1.38 -2.65
C TYR A 85 -8.25 -0.45 -1.64
N LYS A 86 -9.59 -0.45 -1.53
CA LYS A 86 -10.31 0.24 -0.44
C LYS A 86 -9.95 -0.35 0.92
N MET A 87 -9.83 -1.67 1.04
CA MET A 87 -9.42 -2.34 2.28
C MET A 87 -7.95 -2.04 2.62
N VAL A 88 -7.05 -2.01 1.64
CA VAL A 88 -5.64 -1.64 1.86
C VAL A 88 -5.55 -0.20 2.36
N ALA A 89 -6.24 0.74 1.69
CA ALA A 89 -6.25 2.15 2.09
C ALA A 89 -6.76 2.34 3.53
N ARG A 90 -7.79 1.59 3.95
CA ARG A 90 -8.29 1.62 5.34
C ARG A 90 -7.25 1.13 6.34
N ASN A 91 -6.54 0.04 6.05
CA ASN A 91 -5.50 -0.47 6.97
C ASN A 91 -4.31 0.50 7.05
N LEU A 92 -3.87 1.07 5.93
CA LEU A 92 -2.81 2.08 5.94
C LEU A 92 -3.24 3.37 6.65
N LYS A 93 -4.53 3.72 6.59
CA LYS A 93 -5.08 4.84 7.36
C LYS A 93 -4.90 4.63 8.87
N VAL A 94 -5.14 3.41 9.37
CA VAL A 94 -4.85 3.06 10.78
C VAL A 94 -3.39 3.35 11.11
N VAL A 95 -2.45 2.87 10.28
CA VAL A 95 -1.01 3.11 10.50
C VAL A 95 -0.67 4.61 10.50
N SER A 96 -1.25 5.39 9.58
CA SER A 96 -1.03 6.84 9.51
C SER A 96 -1.66 7.62 10.66
N ASP A 97 -2.75 7.09 11.25
CA ASP A 97 -3.36 7.66 12.45
C ASP A 97 -2.55 7.31 13.70
N THR A 98 -1.94 6.13 13.74
CA THR A 98 -1.01 5.72 14.80
C THR A 98 0.28 6.53 14.77
N TYR A 99 0.77 6.85 13.57
CA TYR A 99 1.99 7.64 13.35
C TYR A 99 1.72 8.87 12.47
N PRO A 100 1.09 9.93 13.01
CA PRO A 100 0.82 11.13 12.23
C PRO A 100 2.12 11.83 11.82
N PHE A 101 2.29 12.11 10.53
CA PHE A 101 3.47 12.82 10.05
C PHE A 101 3.62 14.21 10.66
N LYS A 102 2.52 14.93 10.91
CA LYS A 102 2.52 16.26 11.55
C LYS A 102 3.21 16.31 12.91
N ASP A 103 3.31 15.18 13.60
CA ASP A 103 3.88 15.12 14.94
C ASP A 103 5.37 14.75 14.88
N CYS A 104 5.95 14.45 13.71
CA CYS A 104 7.23 13.76 13.57
C CYS A 104 8.48 14.55 14.02
N ASP A 105 8.36 15.87 14.21
CA ASP A 105 9.43 16.75 14.72
C ASP A 105 9.53 16.74 16.26
N ASP A 106 8.60 16.07 16.96
CA ASP A 106 8.65 15.95 18.41
C ASP A 106 9.69 14.89 18.86
N GLU A 107 10.90 15.35 19.17
CA GLU A 107 12.00 14.51 19.67
C GLU A 107 11.72 13.87 21.05
N SER A 108 10.72 14.34 21.80
CA SER A 108 10.35 13.74 23.09
C SER A 108 9.70 12.37 22.93
N VAL A 109 9.21 12.04 21.74
CA VAL A 109 8.63 10.75 21.39
C VAL A 109 9.72 9.82 20.85
N ARG A 110 10.65 9.40 21.73
CA ARG A 110 11.61 8.34 21.40
C ARG A 110 10.89 6.98 21.39
N MET A 111 10.91 6.30 20.24
CA MET A 111 10.51 4.88 20.12
C MET A 111 11.60 3.90 20.57
N ALA A 112 12.50 4.33 21.45
CA ALA A 112 13.53 3.46 22.00
C ALA A 112 12.93 2.62 23.13
N GLY A 113 12.20 1.57 22.75
CA GLY A 113 11.59 0.62 23.68
C GLY A 113 10.93 -0.56 22.95
N PRO A 114 10.60 -1.66 23.66
CA PRO A 114 9.87 -2.78 23.08
C PRO A 114 8.56 -2.32 22.42
N ALA A 115 8.11 -3.03 21.38
CA ALA A 115 6.87 -2.71 20.67
C ALA A 115 5.69 -2.58 21.67
N ASP A 116 5.22 -1.35 21.86
CA ASP A 116 4.01 -1.05 22.63
C ASP A 116 2.76 -1.56 21.88
N ASP A 117 1.60 -1.53 22.54
CA ASP A 117 0.36 -2.02 21.94
C ASP A 117 0.02 -1.29 20.63
N ARG A 118 0.39 -0.01 20.50
CA ARG A 118 0.23 0.79 19.28
C ARG A 118 1.12 0.27 18.14
N ALA A 119 2.38 -0.02 18.42
CA ALA A 119 3.28 -0.62 17.43
C ALA A 119 2.77 -1.99 16.97
N ARG A 120 2.23 -2.81 17.89
CA ARG A 120 1.62 -4.10 17.54
C ARG A 120 0.42 -3.93 16.63
N GLU A 121 -0.50 -3.02 16.96
CA GLU A 121 -1.68 -2.74 16.14
C GLU A 121 -1.30 -2.25 14.73
N ALA A 122 -0.35 -1.32 14.64
CA ALA A 122 0.14 -0.82 13.36
C ALA A 122 0.82 -1.92 12.53
N MET A 123 1.63 -2.78 13.13
CA MET A 123 2.22 -3.93 12.44
C MET A 123 1.16 -4.92 11.94
N GLU A 124 0.12 -5.20 12.72
CA GLU A 124 -0.99 -6.05 12.29
C GLU A 124 -1.82 -5.40 11.16
N ALA A 125 -1.97 -4.08 11.17
CA ALA A 125 -2.57 -3.35 10.06
C ALA A 125 -1.70 -3.43 8.79
N LEU A 126 -0.37 -3.32 8.92
CA LEU A 126 0.57 -3.49 7.79
C LEU A 126 0.53 -4.90 7.21
N LYS A 127 0.53 -5.94 8.05
CA LYS A 127 0.42 -7.34 7.60
C LYS A 127 -0.88 -7.57 6.83
N ARG A 128 -2.01 -7.09 7.37
CA ARG A 128 -3.31 -7.16 6.68
C ARG A 128 -3.29 -6.39 5.37
N ALA A 129 -2.77 -5.17 5.35
CA ALA A 129 -2.65 -4.37 4.13
C ALA A 129 -1.84 -5.09 3.05
N ARG A 130 -0.70 -5.70 3.41
CA ARG A 130 0.15 -6.48 2.49
C ARG A 130 -0.62 -7.66 1.88
N ASP A 131 -1.27 -8.47 2.70
CA ASP A 131 -1.94 -9.69 2.23
C ASP A 131 -3.15 -9.36 1.34
N ILE A 132 -3.88 -8.29 1.69
CA ILE A 132 -4.98 -7.76 0.90
C ILE A 132 -4.46 -7.16 -0.42
N GLU A 133 -3.35 -6.42 -0.39
CA GLU A 133 -2.75 -5.85 -1.61
C GLU A 133 -2.25 -6.97 -2.54
N ALA A 134 -1.66 -8.05 -2.00
CA ALA A 134 -1.27 -9.21 -2.79
C ALA A 134 -2.48 -9.85 -3.50
N ALA A 135 -3.62 -9.97 -2.81
CA ALA A 135 -4.85 -10.45 -3.44
C ALA A 135 -5.37 -9.48 -4.52
N GLY A 136 -5.30 -8.17 -4.26
CA GLY A 136 -5.64 -7.12 -5.24
C GLY A 136 -4.77 -7.18 -6.50
N LEU A 137 -3.46 -7.38 -6.34
CA LEU A 137 -2.51 -7.53 -7.45
C LEU A 137 -2.84 -8.74 -8.33
N ASN A 138 -3.30 -9.85 -7.73
CA ASN A 138 -3.77 -11.01 -8.50
C ASN A 138 -5.00 -10.67 -9.36
N ILE A 139 -5.92 -9.85 -8.85
CA ILE A 139 -7.05 -9.37 -9.65
C ILE A 139 -6.58 -8.44 -10.77
N LEU A 140 -5.64 -7.53 -10.50
CA LEU A 140 -5.08 -6.67 -11.54
C LEU A 140 -4.41 -7.47 -12.66
N ALA A 141 -3.67 -8.52 -12.34
CA ALA A 141 -3.07 -9.40 -13.34
C ALA A 141 -4.14 -10.01 -14.27
N ARG A 142 -5.22 -10.56 -13.70
CA ARG A 142 -6.36 -11.10 -14.47
C ARG A 142 -7.05 -10.04 -15.31
N LEU A 143 -7.14 -8.81 -14.82
CA LEU A 143 -7.74 -7.69 -15.54
C LEU A 143 -6.88 -7.30 -16.76
N ILE A 144 -5.56 -7.26 -16.60
CA ILE A 144 -4.61 -6.97 -17.69
C ILE A 144 -4.66 -8.03 -18.80
N GLU A 145 -4.85 -9.30 -18.46
CA GLU A 145 -5.01 -10.39 -19.43
C GLU A 145 -6.26 -10.22 -20.32
N LYS A 146 -7.30 -9.55 -19.81
CA LYS A 146 -8.56 -9.34 -20.51
C LYS A 146 -8.59 -8.03 -21.32
N ILE A 147 -7.65 -7.12 -21.08
CA ILE A 147 -7.51 -5.91 -21.90
C ILE A 147 -6.67 -6.25 -23.14
N PRO A 148 -7.17 -6.00 -24.36
CA PRO A 148 -6.41 -6.20 -25.59
C PRO A 148 -5.07 -5.46 -25.55
N ALA A 149 -4.02 -6.07 -26.12
CA ALA A 149 -2.80 -5.33 -26.41
C ALA A 149 -3.13 -4.23 -27.43
N SER A 150 -2.73 -2.99 -27.12
CA SER A 150 -2.75 -1.88 -28.06
C SER A 150 -1.77 -2.12 -29.22
#